data_AF-B4GZ67-F1
#
_entry.id   AF-B4GZ67-F1
#
_cell.length_a   1.000
_cell.length_b   1.000
_cell.length_c   1.000
_cell.angle_alpha   90.00
_cell.angle_beta   90.00
_cell.angle_gamma   90.00
#
_symmetry.space_group_name_H-M   'P 1'
#
loop_
_entity.id
_entity.type
_entity.pdbx_description
1 polymer ?
#
loop_
_entity_poly.entity_id
_entity_poly.type
_entity_poly.pdbx_seq_one_letter_code
_entity_poly.pdbx_strand_id
1 'polypeptide(L)'
;MLRKFGKLLGQQLCDAFANFEADDTSPVAVLYGVGGSFCSGFDILEMSTDEKEEISVDILMRPEGSVGPTRRQIKKPVVCGINGYCIANGLELALMCDLRVMEESAVLGFFNRRFGVPMLDGGTIRLPAMIGLSRALDLILTGRPVGSQEAHDIGLVNRIVPTGTALGNALELATCLAKFPQRALNHDRNSVYSGAFETSTFHQAVQNEVMYTSREIIEDMQNGIKWFNQTFEADTTHSWLKRDRSMADWDDEEVAAAAAQKEKQKQDEEVARVEADKQKLAEKAQKNSKKTEVKPADSSDQNIDSKEKPKEK
;
A
#
# COMPACT_ATOMS: atom_id res chain seq x y z
N MET A 1 13.16 1.07 14.09
CA MET A 1 12.56 0.94 15.43
C MET A 1 11.12 0.49 15.22
N LEU A 2 10.75 -0.72 15.65
CA LEU A 2 9.39 -1.25 15.47
C LEU A 2 8.42 -0.32 16.23
N ARG A 3 7.45 0.29 15.53
CA ARG A 3 6.40 1.07 16.20
C ARG A 3 5.49 0.11 16.96
N LYS A 4 5.29 0.41 18.23
CA LYS A 4 4.50 -0.37 19.16
C LYS A 4 3.16 0.32 19.39
N PHE A 5 2.07 -0.45 19.46
CA PHE A 5 0.75 0.10 19.77
C PHE A 5 0.62 0.33 21.27
N GLY A 6 0.34 1.58 21.65
CA GLY A 6 -0.04 1.95 23.01
C GLY A 6 -1.47 2.51 23.08
N LYS A 7 -1.99 2.69 24.30
CA LYS A 7 -3.40 3.11 24.52
C LYS A 7 -3.80 4.37 23.75
N LEU A 8 -2.90 5.36 23.68
CA LEU A 8 -3.12 6.62 22.99
C LEU A 8 -3.28 6.44 21.48
N LEU A 9 -2.44 5.61 20.85
CA LEU A 9 -2.51 5.35 19.40
C LEU A 9 -3.81 4.64 19.03
N GLY A 10 -4.24 3.67 19.85
CA GLY A 10 -5.51 2.98 19.64
C GLY A 10 -6.69 3.95 19.63
N GLN A 11 -6.74 4.89 20.58
CA GLN A 11 -7.79 5.91 20.63
C GLN A 11 -7.74 6.85 19.41
N GLN A 12 -6.55 7.35 19.05
CA GLN A 12 -6.38 8.20 17.87
C GLN A 12 -6.84 7.51 16.59
N LEU A 13 -6.62 6.20 16.48
CA LEU A 13 -7.09 5.41 15.35
C LEU A 13 -8.62 5.28 15.36
N CYS A 14 -9.25 5.02 16.51
CA CYS A 14 -10.71 5.03 16.64
C CYS A 14 -11.33 6.37 16.24
N ASP A 15 -10.73 7.48 16.67
CA ASP A 15 -11.19 8.83 16.35
C ASP A 15 -11.02 9.14 14.85
N ALA A 16 -9.88 8.74 14.26
CA ALA A 16 -9.63 8.89 12.83
C ALA A 16 -10.67 8.13 11.98
N PHE A 17 -10.99 6.89 12.35
CA PHE A 17 -12.03 6.12 11.65
C PHE A 17 -13.42 6.69 11.86
N ALA A 18 -13.74 7.20 13.05
CA ALA A 18 -15.03 7.86 13.30
C ALA A 18 -15.18 9.13 12.45
N ASN A 19 -14.13 9.96 12.37
CA ASN A 19 -14.10 11.15 11.53
C ASN A 19 -14.20 10.79 10.05
N PHE A 20 -13.48 9.76 9.61
CA PHE A 20 -13.60 9.23 8.27
C PHE A 20 -15.04 8.81 7.98
N GLU A 21 -15.67 8.01 8.84
CA GLU A 21 -17.05 7.54 8.62
C GLU A 21 -18.08 8.66 8.54
N ALA A 22 -17.87 9.77 9.26
CA ALA A 22 -18.74 10.94 9.25
C ALA A 22 -18.53 11.87 8.05
N ASP A 23 -17.41 11.75 7.32
CA ASP A 23 -17.08 12.60 6.18
C ASP A 23 -17.54 11.98 4.85
N ASP A 24 -18.63 12.51 4.28
CA ASP A 24 -19.18 12.07 2.99
C ASP A 24 -18.25 12.37 1.79
N THR A 25 -17.26 13.26 1.96
CA THR A 25 -16.28 13.58 0.89
C THR A 25 -15.12 12.58 0.81
N SER A 26 -14.97 11.72 1.83
CA SER A 26 -13.93 10.68 1.90
C SER A 26 -14.56 9.30 1.70
N PRO A 27 -14.71 8.79 0.46
CA PRO A 27 -15.44 7.56 0.20
C PRO A 27 -14.69 6.28 0.59
N VAL A 28 -13.35 6.28 0.55
CA VAL A 28 -12.49 5.12 0.77
C VAL A 28 -11.28 5.52 1.61
N ALA A 29 -10.91 4.71 2.60
CA ALA A 29 -9.73 4.95 3.43
C ALA A 29 -8.54 4.08 3.01
N VAL A 30 -7.33 4.59 3.26
CA VAL A 30 -6.09 3.80 3.21
C VAL A 30 -5.47 3.74 4.60
N LEU A 31 -5.17 2.53 5.07
CA LEU A 31 -4.45 2.28 6.32
C LEU A 31 -3.02 1.79 6.03
N TYR A 32 -2.02 2.47 6.59
CA TYR A 32 -0.61 2.18 6.35
C TYR A 32 0.25 2.49 7.58
N GLY A 33 1.33 1.73 7.79
CA GLY A 33 2.29 1.96 8.87
C GLY A 33 3.54 2.70 8.41
N VAL A 34 3.80 3.87 9.01
CA VAL A 34 5.02 4.65 8.74
C VAL A 34 6.22 4.08 9.50
N GLY A 35 7.37 3.98 8.83
CA GLY A 35 8.64 3.61 9.47
C GLY A 35 9.13 2.18 9.20
N GLY A 36 8.67 1.56 8.10
CA GLY A 36 9.20 0.29 7.61
C GLY A 36 8.57 -0.96 8.25
N SER A 37 7.50 -0.81 9.01
CA SER A 37 6.65 -1.92 9.44
C SER A 37 5.23 -1.41 9.62
N PHE A 38 4.26 -2.18 9.15
CA PHE A 38 2.85 -1.84 9.23
C PHE A 38 2.41 -1.71 10.70
N CYS A 39 2.54 -2.82 11.44
CA CYS A 39 2.22 -2.87 12.86
C CYS A 39 2.84 -4.12 13.49
N SER A 40 3.59 -3.92 14.58
CA SER A 40 4.26 -4.99 15.32
C SER A 40 3.46 -5.56 16.51
N GLY A 41 2.21 -5.14 16.68
CA GLY A 41 1.32 -5.54 17.78
C GLY A 41 1.35 -4.58 18.97
N PHE A 42 0.64 -4.98 20.04
CA PHE A 42 0.54 -4.23 21.29
C PHE A 42 1.89 -4.19 22.04
N ASP A 43 2.23 -3.07 22.69
CA ASP A 43 3.44 -2.99 23.52
C ASP A 43 3.25 -3.82 24.81
N ILE A 44 3.79 -5.04 24.81
CA ILE A 44 3.74 -5.93 25.97
C ILE A 44 4.42 -5.29 27.20
N LEU A 45 5.36 -4.34 27.00
CA LEU A 45 5.98 -3.62 28.11
C LEU A 45 4.99 -2.68 28.81
N GLU A 46 4.04 -2.06 28.09
CA GLU A 46 2.97 -1.23 28.66
C GLU A 46 1.97 -2.09 29.48
N MET A 47 1.84 -3.38 29.15
CA MET A 47 1.08 -4.33 29.99
C MET A 47 1.84 -4.76 31.25
N SER A 48 3.18 -4.64 31.27
CA SER A 48 4.03 -5.05 32.39
C SER A 48 4.31 -3.94 33.40
N THR A 49 3.94 -2.70 33.09
CA THR A 49 4.25 -1.52 33.91
C THR A 49 3.30 -1.28 35.08
N ASP A 50 2.21 -2.03 35.22
CA ASP A 50 1.39 -1.97 36.42
C ASP A 50 2.07 -2.78 37.54
N GLU A 51 2.45 -2.10 38.63
CA GLU A 51 3.05 -2.68 39.86
C GLU A 51 2.20 -3.78 40.52
N LYS A 52 1.00 -4.07 40.00
CA LYS A 52 0.02 -4.99 40.57
C LYS A 52 -0.02 -6.38 39.94
N GLU A 53 0.80 -6.70 38.93
CA GLU A 53 0.71 -7.99 38.20
C GLU A 53 -0.71 -8.29 37.64
N GLU A 54 -1.60 -7.30 37.56
CA GLU A 54 -2.97 -7.47 37.09
C GLU A 54 -3.08 -6.95 35.66
N ILE A 55 -3.43 -7.85 34.74
CA ILE A 55 -3.88 -7.43 33.40
C ILE A 55 -5.19 -6.69 33.58
N SER A 56 -5.20 -5.39 33.26
CA SER A 56 -6.40 -4.58 33.32
C SER A 56 -7.51 -5.17 32.45
N VAL A 57 -8.55 -5.74 33.08
CA VAL A 57 -9.73 -6.28 32.39
C VAL A 57 -10.40 -5.23 31.50
N ASP A 58 -10.24 -3.94 31.83
CA ASP A 58 -10.72 -2.82 31.03
C ASP A 58 -10.18 -2.85 29.59
N ILE A 59 -8.91 -3.21 29.38
CA ILE A 59 -8.33 -3.28 28.03
C ILE A 59 -8.94 -4.40 27.19
N LEU A 60 -9.31 -5.51 27.84
CA LEU A 60 -9.90 -6.68 27.19
C LEU A 60 -11.36 -6.43 26.82
N MET A 61 -12.05 -5.59 27.59
CA MET A 61 -13.49 -5.32 27.45
C MET A 61 -13.81 -4.06 26.64
N ARG A 62 -12.80 -3.39 26.05
CA ARG A 62 -13.06 -2.21 25.20
C ARG A 62 -13.94 -2.59 24.01
N PRO A 63 -15.06 -1.88 23.77
CA PRO A 63 -15.94 -2.17 22.63
C PRO A 63 -15.21 -2.06 21.29
N GLU A 64 -14.24 -1.16 21.22
CA GLU A 64 -13.44 -0.87 20.04
C GLU A 64 -12.46 -1.98 19.68
N GLY A 65 -11.88 -2.63 20.68
CA GLY A 65 -10.71 -3.51 20.53
C GLY A 65 -9.53 -3.05 21.38
N SER A 66 -8.56 -3.94 21.57
CA SER A 66 -7.39 -3.67 22.43
C SER A 66 -6.38 -2.71 21.80
N VAL A 67 -6.34 -2.64 20.46
CA VAL A 67 -5.44 -1.76 19.67
C VAL A 67 -6.15 -0.68 18.85
N GLY A 68 -7.37 -0.30 19.20
CA GLY A 68 -8.16 0.66 18.42
C GLY A 68 -9.40 -0.01 17.83
N PRO A 69 -9.83 0.28 16.60
CA PRO A 69 -11.18 -0.05 16.09
C PRO A 69 -11.32 -1.49 15.59
N THR A 70 -10.44 -2.41 16.00
CA THR A 70 -10.35 -3.76 15.44
C THR A 70 -11.62 -4.59 15.61
N ARG A 71 -12.48 -4.29 16.60
CA ARG A 71 -13.78 -4.94 16.81
C ARG A 71 -14.93 -4.20 16.11
N ARG A 72 -14.69 -3.02 15.51
CA ARG A 72 -15.69 -2.35 14.66
C ARG A 72 -15.80 -3.05 13.31
N GLN A 73 -17.00 -2.94 12.72
CA GLN A 73 -17.21 -3.12 11.29
C GLN A 73 -17.29 -1.73 10.67
N ILE A 74 -16.24 -1.32 9.96
CA ILE A 74 -16.17 -0.01 9.31
C ILE A 74 -17.19 0.05 8.17
N LYS A 75 -17.94 1.15 8.09
CA LYS A 75 -19.08 1.36 7.17
C LYS A 75 -18.67 1.66 5.73
N LYS A 76 -17.44 2.13 5.54
CA LYS A 76 -16.87 2.49 4.23
C LYS A 76 -15.64 1.65 3.90
N PRO A 77 -15.26 1.52 2.62
CA PRO A 77 -14.18 0.63 2.22
C PRO A 77 -12.82 1.09 2.75
N VAL A 78 -12.00 0.13 3.16
CA VAL A 78 -10.65 0.37 3.69
C VAL A 78 -9.64 -0.51 2.95
N VAL A 79 -8.63 0.12 2.35
CA VAL A 79 -7.49 -0.56 1.71
C VAL A 79 -6.29 -0.50 2.65
N CYS A 80 -5.72 -1.65 2.98
CA CYS A 80 -4.53 -1.77 3.82
C CYS A 80 -3.28 -1.88 2.94
N GLY A 81 -2.32 -0.98 3.14
CA GLY A 81 -0.97 -1.10 2.59
C GLY A 81 -0.04 -1.72 3.65
N ILE A 82 0.51 -2.91 3.37
CA ILE A 82 1.33 -3.68 4.32
C ILE A 82 2.80 -3.62 3.91
N ASN A 83 3.60 -2.92 4.71
CA ASN A 83 5.06 -2.90 4.65
C ASN A 83 5.68 -3.64 5.84
N GLY A 84 6.86 -4.22 5.66
CA GLY A 84 7.62 -4.88 6.73
C GLY A 84 6.78 -5.85 7.59
N TYR A 85 6.82 -5.70 8.91
CA TYR A 85 6.08 -6.59 9.81
C TYR A 85 4.62 -6.16 10.02
N CYS A 86 3.70 -7.10 9.84
CA CYS A 86 2.28 -7.00 10.18
C CYS A 86 1.89 -8.22 11.03
N ILE A 87 2.05 -8.10 12.34
CA ILE A 87 2.03 -9.24 13.26
C ILE A 87 1.12 -9.01 14.46
N ALA A 88 0.63 -10.11 15.06
CA ALA A 88 -0.28 -10.10 16.21
C ALA A 88 -1.50 -9.18 15.96
N ASN A 89 -1.79 -8.25 16.86
CA ASN A 89 -2.90 -7.30 16.69
C ASN A 89 -2.76 -6.42 15.42
N GLY A 90 -1.53 -6.25 14.90
CA GLY A 90 -1.33 -5.61 13.60
C GLY A 90 -1.96 -6.38 12.46
N LEU A 91 -1.87 -7.71 12.50
CA LEU A 91 -2.57 -8.56 11.53
C LEU A 91 -4.08 -8.50 11.75
N GLU A 92 -4.58 -8.45 12.99
CA GLU A 92 -6.02 -8.26 13.25
C GLU A 92 -6.54 -6.93 12.68
N LEU A 93 -5.73 -5.87 12.76
CA LEU A 93 -6.04 -4.58 12.14
C LEU A 93 -6.04 -4.65 10.59
N ALA A 94 -5.12 -5.39 9.98
CA ALA A 94 -5.13 -5.62 8.54
C ALA A 94 -6.31 -6.50 8.09
N LEU A 95 -6.75 -7.45 8.92
CA LEU A 95 -7.93 -8.31 8.69
C LEU A 95 -9.25 -7.54 8.82
N MET A 96 -9.29 -6.43 9.56
CA MET A 96 -10.43 -5.52 9.61
C MET A 96 -10.63 -4.76 8.29
N CYS A 97 -9.56 -4.56 7.52
CA CYS A 97 -9.62 -3.87 6.23
C CYS A 97 -10.21 -4.79 5.15
N ASP A 98 -10.79 -4.21 4.10
CA ASP A 98 -11.41 -4.96 3.00
C ASP A 98 -10.36 -5.60 2.09
N LEU A 99 -9.38 -4.79 1.67
CA LEU A 99 -8.36 -5.18 0.71
C LEU A 99 -6.97 -4.98 1.31
N ARG A 100 -6.03 -5.86 0.93
CA ARG A 100 -4.63 -5.82 1.40
C ARG A 100 -3.67 -5.83 0.22
N VAL A 101 -2.82 -4.81 0.17
CA VAL A 101 -1.71 -4.64 -0.77
C VAL A 101 -0.40 -4.79 0.02
N MET A 102 0.35 -5.86 -0.23
CA MET A 102 1.50 -6.24 0.59
C MET A 102 2.81 -6.12 -0.18
N GLU A 103 3.83 -5.58 0.47
CA GLU A 103 5.19 -5.56 -0.07
C GLU A 103 5.79 -6.97 -0.12
N GLU A 104 6.58 -7.27 -1.14
CA GLU A 104 7.27 -8.56 -1.31
C GLU A 104 8.04 -9.01 -0.07
N SER A 105 8.72 -8.07 0.61
CA SER A 105 9.54 -8.33 1.80
C SER A 105 8.76 -8.36 3.12
N ALA A 106 7.46 -8.05 3.10
CA ALA A 106 6.65 -8.01 4.31
C ALA A 106 6.42 -9.42 4.88
N VAL A 107 6.15 -9.47 6.19
CA VAL A 107 5.93 -10.72 6.93
C VAL A 107 4.69 -10.61 7.80
N LEU A 108 3.80 -11.59 7.68
CA LEU A 108 2.59 -11.73 8.48
C LEU A 108 2.75 -12.83 9.54
N GLY A 109 1.99 -12.75 10.64
CA GLY A 109 1.86 -13.88 11.56
C GLY A 109 1.41 -13.52 12.99
N PHE A 110 0.95 -14.52 13.74
CA PHE A 110 0.53 -14.39 15.14
C PHE A 110 1.64 -14.79 16.10
N PHE A 111 2.68 -13.96 16.18
CA PHE A 111 3.86 -14.26 17.02
C PHE A 111 3.56 -14.19 18.53
N ASN A 112 2.45 -13.56 18.91
CA ASN A 112 1.89 -13.57 20.26
C ASN A 112 1.66 -15.00 20.81
N ARG A 113 1.58 -16.01 19.94
CA ARG A 113 1.54 -17.43 20.32
C ARG A 113 2.70 -17.85 21.23
N ARG A 114 3.88 -17.26 21.06
CA ARG A 114 5.09 -17.55 21.87
C ARG A 114 5.01 -17.00 23.29
N PHE A 115 4.14 -16.01 23.51
CA PHE A 115 4.00 -15.30 24.78
C PHE A 115 2.73 -15.66 25.54
N GLY A 116 1.94 -16.61 25.03
CA GLY A 116 0.68 -17.04 25.67
C GLY A 116 -0.45 -16.00 25.58
N VAL A 117 -0.28 -14.94 24.79
CA VAL A 117 -1.30 -13.89 24.62
C VAL A 117 -2.29 -14.33 23.53
N PRO A 118 -3.59 -14.49 23.85
CA PRO A 118 -4.59 -14.87 22.86
C PRO A 118 -4.91 -13.72 21.90
N MET A 119 -5.53 -14.06 20.77
CA MET A 119 -6.13 -13.10 19.84
C MET A 119 -7.51 -12.71 20.38
N LEU A 120 -7.79 -11.40 20.45
CA LEU A 120 -8.99 -10.87 21.11
C LEU A 120 -9.68 -9.78 20.28
N ASP A 121 -9.24 -9.54 19.06
CA ASP A 121 -9.64 -8.40 18.25
C ASP A 121 -10.22 -8.82 16.88
N GLY A 122 -10.90 -9.97 16.90
CA GLY A 122 -11.65 -10.49 15.76
C GLY A 122 -10.83 -11.35 14.79
N GLY A 123 -9.53 -11.53 15.00
CA GLY A 123 -8.71 -12.34 14.10
C GLY A 123 -9.12 -13.81 14.03
N THR A 124 -9.61 -14.39 15.12
CA THR A 124 -10.14 -15.78 15.17
C THR A 124 -11.45 -15.95 14.41
N ILE A 125 -12.11 -14.84 14.05
CA ILE A 125 -13.36 -14.82 13.29
C ILE A 125 -13.07 -14.49 11.82
N ARG A 126 -12.31 -13.43 11.57
CA ARG A 126 -12.05 -12.93 10.20
C ARG A 126 -11.07 -13.81 9.43
N LEU A 127 -10.01 -14.32 10.07
CA LEU A 127 -9.02 -15.14 9.37
C LEU A 127 -9.62 -16.40 8.74
N PRO A 128 -10.36 -17.27 9.46
CA PRO A 128 -10.94 -18.47 8.84
C PRO A 128 -11.99 -18.14 7.77
N ALA A 129 -12.70 -17.01 7.88
CA ALA A 129 -13.62 -16.55 6.84
C ALA A 129 -12.89 -16.20 5.53
N MET A 130 -11.62 -15.79 5.60
CA MET A 130 -10.82 -15.44 4.42
C MET A 130 -10.07 -16.64 3.81
N ILE A 131 -9.39 -17.44 4.64
CA ILE A 131 -8.44 -18.46 4.14
C ILE A 131 -8.86 -19.90 4.44
N GLY A 132 -10.05 -20.08 5.04
CA GLY A 132 -10.56 -21.36 5.48
C GLY A 132 -9.98 -21.81 6.83
N LEU A 133 -10.71 -22.69 7.51
CA LEU A 133 -10.40 -23.11 8.88
C LEU A 133 -9.02 -23.75 9.03
N SER A 134 -8.65 -24.67 8.12
CA SER A 134 -7.39 -25.42 8.23
C SER A 134 -6.16 -24.51 8.17
N ARG A 135 -6.11 -23.60 7.18
CA ARG A 135 -5.01 -22.65 7.03
C ARG A 135 -4.96 -21.65 8.18
N ALA A 136 -6.13 -21.20 8.64
CA ALA A 136 -6.22 -20.33 9.81
C ALA A 136 -5.67 -21.02 11.07
N LEU A 137 -6.01 -22.30 11.31
CA LEU A 137 -5.49 -23.05 12.44
C LEU A 137 -3.99 -23.27 12.35
N ASP A 138 -3.44 -23.59 11.17
CA ASP A 138 -1.99 -23.69 10.98
C ASP A 138 -1.29 -22.38 11.41
N LEU A 139 -1.76 -21.24 10.92
CA LEU A 139 -1.22 -19.92 11.26
C LEU A 139 -1.32 -19.57 12.74
N ILE A 140 -2.48 -19.81 13.34
CA ILE A 140 -2.78 -19.44 14.73
C ILE A 140 -2.03 -20.36 15.71
N LEU A 141 -2.01 -21.67 15.45
CA LEU A 141 -1.43 -22.66 16.36
C LEU A 141 0.10 -22.66 16.30
N THR A 142 0.68 -22.55 15.11
CA THR A 142 2.13 -22.56 14.95
C THR A 142 2.77 -21.19 15.22
N GLY A 143 2.03 -20.10 14.99
CA GLY A 143 2.57 -18.74 15.03
C GLY A 143 3.73 -18.53 14.05
N ARG A 144 3.81 -19.34 12.98
CA ARG A 144 4.87 -19.24 11.97
C ARG A 144 4.76 -17.95 11.15
N PRO A 145 5.87 -17.43 10.59
CA PRO A 145 5.80 -16.33 9.62
C PRO A 145 5.17 -16.79 8.31
N VAL A 146 4.48 -15.87 7.64
CA VAL A 146 3.99 -16.01 6.27
C VAL A 146 4.56 -14.88 5.43
N GLY A 147 5.21 -15.24 4.32
CA GLY A 147 5.70 -14.29 3.33
C GLY A 147 4.60 -13.89 2.34
N SER A 148 4.88 -12.84 1.57
CA SER A 148 3.97 -12.26 0.58
C SER A 148 3.38 -13.27 -0.41
N GLN A 149 4.20 -14.16 -0.99
CA GLN A 149 3.75 -15.14 -1.98
C GLN A 149 2.70 -16.09 -1.40
N GLU A 150 3.01 -16.72 -0.27
CA GLU A 150 2.07 -17.61 0.39
C GLU A 150 0.81 -16.85 0.83
N ALA A 151 0.95 -15.64 1.39
CA ALA A 151 -0.19 -14.83 1.80
C ALA A 151 -1.15 -14.55 0.64
N HIS A 152 -0.63 -14.32 -0.56
CA HIS A 152 -1.43 -14.16 -1.76
C HIS A 152 -2.08 -15.48 -2.18
N ASP A 153 -1.32 -16.57 -2.24
CA ASP A 153 -1.80 -17.88 -2.72
C ASP A 153 -2.93 -18.45 -1.87
N ILE A 154 -2.93 -18.16 -0.56
CA ILE A 154 -3.99 -18.61 0.36
C ILE A 154 -5.19 -17.65 0.42
N GLY A 155 -5.13 -16.50 -0.26
CA GLY A 155 -6.18 -15.49 -0.27
C GLY A 155 -6.15 -14.52 0.93
N LEU A 156 -5.08 -14.51 1.72
CA LEU A 156 -4.91 -13.57 2.83
C LEU A 156 -4.61 -12.15 2.33
N VAL A 157 -3.94 -12.03 1.18
CA VAL A 157 -3.55 -10.75 0.55
C VAL A 157 -4.03 -10.70 -0.88
N ASN A 158 -4.48 -9.53 -1.34
CA ASN A 158 -5.05 -9.37 -2.67
C ASN A 158 -4.00 -9.02 -3.74
N ARG A 159 -2.92 -8.31 -3.37
CA ARG A 159 -1.89 -7.85 -4.30
C ARG A 159 -0.52 -7.87 -3.63
N ILE A 160 0.49 -8.34 -4.37
CA ILE A 160 1.91 -8.22 -4.00
C ILE A 160 2.52 -7.08 -4.82
N VAL A 161 3.34 -6.24 -4.18
CA VAL A 161 4.00 -5.10 -4.83
C VAL A 161 5.47 -4.99 -4.40
N PRO A 162 6.32 -4.31 -5.18
CA PRO A 162 7.71 -4.09 -4.80
C PRO A 162 7.85 -3.43 -3.42
N THR A 163 8.91 -3.78 -2.71
CA THR A 163 9.20 -3.20 -1.38
C THR A 163 9.30 -1.68 -1.43
N GLY A 164 8.70 -0.99 -0.46
CA GLY A 164 8.59 0.47 -0.38
C GLY A 164 7.44 1.09 -1.18
N THR A 165 6.63 0.31 -1.90
CA THR A 165 5.58 0.83 -2.80
C THR A 165 4.14 0.54 -2.35
N ALA A 166 3.93 -0.10 -1.19
CA ALA A 166 2.58 -0.49 -0.76
C ALA A 166 1.64 0.69 -0.55
N LEU A 167 2.10 1.82 0.00
CA LEU A 167 1.24 2.99 0.20
C LEU A 167 0.75 3.56 -1.14
N GLY A 168 1.65 3.72 -2.12
CA GLY A 168 1.28 4.25 -3.44
C GLY A 168 0.27 3.35 -4.15
N ASN A 169 0.52 2.03 -4.16
CA ASN A 169 -0.40 1.07 -4.78
C ASN A 169 -1.73 0.94 -4.04
N ALA A 170 -1.74 1.08 -2.70
CA ALA A 170 -2.97 1.10 -1.92
C ALA A 170 -3.80 2.36 -2.19
N LEU A 171 -3.15 3.53 -2.34
CA LEU A 171 -3.79 4.78 -2.74
C LEU A 171 -4.35 4.69 -4.16
N GLU A 172 -3.60 4.14 -5.11
CA GLU A 172 -4.09 3.93 -6.48
C GLU A 172 -5.36 3.06 -6.48
N LEU A 173 -5.34 1.96 -5.73
CA LEU A 173 -6.50 1.09 -5.57
C LEU A 173 -7.69 1.83 -4.93
N ALA A 174 -7.45 2.59 -3.85
CA ALA A 174 -8.48 3.38 -3.20
C ALA A 174 -9.08 4.45 -4.13
N THR A 175 -8.26 5.13 -4.92
CA THR A 175 -8.70 6.10 -5.93
C THR A 175 -9.56 5.45 -7.00
N CYS A 176 -9.19 4.26 -7.48
CA CYS A 176 -10.02 3.49 -8.39
C CYS A 176 -11.38 3.13 -7.77
N LEU A 177 -11.41 2.74 -6.50
CA LEU A 177 -12.66 2.45 -5.79
C LEU A 177 -13.53 3.70 -5.60
N ALA A 178 -12.91 4.85 -5.32
CA ALA A 178 -13.60 6.13 -5.13
C ALA A 178 -14.33 6.62 -6.38
N LYS A 179 -13.87 6.24 -7.58
CA LYS A 179 -14.50 6.59 -8.87
C LYS A 179 -15.84 5.87 -9.11
N PHE A 180 -16.14 4.78 -8.38
CA PHE A 180 -17.41 4.04 -8.56
C PHE A 180 -18.59 4.69 -7.83
N PRO A 181 -19.84 4.39 -8.23
CA PRO A 181 -21.03 4.77 -7.46
C PRO A 181 -21.00 4.16 -6.06
N GLN A 182 -20.72 5.00 -5.06
CA GLN A 182 -20.41 4.54 -3.69
C GLN A 182 -21.59 3.85 -3.00
N ARG A 183 -22.83 4.21 -3.32
CA ARG A 183 -24.00 3.56 -2.71
C ARG A 183 -24.11 2.10 -3.12
N ALA A 184 -23.95 1.81 -4.41
CA ALA A 184 -23.96 0.43 -4.93
C ALA A 184 -22.75 -0.37 -4.41
N LEU A 185 -21.55 0.23 -4.44
CA LEU A 185 -20.34 -0.42 -3.94
C LEU A 185 -20.47 -0.79 -2.45
N ASN A 186 -20.95 0.13 -1.61
CA ASN A 186 -21.14 -0.15 -0.18
C ASN A 186 -22.32 -1.08 0.11
N HIS A 187 -23.37 -1.05 -0.73
CA HIS A 187 -24.45 -2.02 -0.66
C HIS A 187 -23.94 -3.46 -0.80
N ASP A 188 -23.17 -3.73 -1.86
CA ASP A 188 -22.63 -5.05 -2.14
C ASP A 188 -21.66 -5.49 -1.04
N ARG A 189 -20.79 -4.57 -0.62
CA ARG A 189 -19.89 -4.78 0.52
C ARG A 189 -20.64 -5.18 1.78
N ASN A 190 -21.70 -4.46 2.14
CA ASN A 190 -22.49 -4.74 3.35
C ASN A 190 -23.22 -6.09 3.26
N SER A 191 -23.73 -6.45 2.08
CA SER A 191 -24.32 -7.77 1.83
C SER A 191 -23.30 -8.89 2.09
N VAL A 192 -22.07 -8.74 1.60
CA VAL A 192 -20.98 -9.72 1.84
C VAL A 192 -20.65 -9.85 3.33
N TYR A 193 -20.53 -8.74 4.07
CA TYR A 193 -20.27 -8.79 5.51
C TYR A 193 -21.42 -9.47 6.28
N SER A 194 -22.67 -9.13 5.97
CA SER A 194 -23.85 -9.74 6.60
C SER A 194 -23.89 -11.25 6.32
N GLY A 195 -23.61 -11.65 5.08
CA GLY A 195 -23.50 -13.06 4.67
C GLY A 195 -22.38 -13.81 5.41
N ALA A 196 -21.24 -13.17 5.63
CA ALA A 196 -20.08 -13.80 6.25
C ALA A 196 -20.17 -13.92 7.78
N PHE A 197 -20.80 -12.97 8.47
CA PHE A 197 -20.69 -12.84 9.94
C PHE A 197 -22.01 -12.79 10.69
N GLU A 198 -23.14 -12.50 10.03
CA GLU A 198 -24.43 -12.30 10.72
C GLU A 198 -25.45 -13.40 10.42
N THR A 199 -25.45 -13.92 9.19
CA THR A 199 -26.46 -14.87 8.73
C THR A 199 -25.94 -16.30 8.65
N SER A 200 -26.81 -17.27 8.94
CA SER A 200 -26.49 -18.70 8.88
C SER A 200 -27.16 -19.44 7.71
N THR A 201 -28.05 -18.77 6.97
CA THR A 201 -28.79 -19.39 5.86
C THR A 201 -28.72 -18.54 4.60
N PHE A 202 -28.61 -19.21 3.45
CA PHE A 202 -28.60 -18.57 2.14
C PHE A 202 -29.84 -17.68 1.90
N HIS A 203 -31.03 -18.18 2.26
CA HIS A 203 -32.28 -17.43 2.07
C HIS A 203 -32.29 -16.11 2.84
N GLN A 204 -31.81 -16.11 4.08
CA GLN A 204 -31.69 -14.88 4.87
C GLN A 204 -30.65 -13.93 4.28
N ALA A 205 -29.50 -14.43 3.83
CA ALA A 205 -28.47 -13.61 3.20
C ALA A 205 -28.99 -12.90 1.93
N VAL A 206 -29.67 -13.63 1.04
CA VAL A 206 -30.29 -13.06 -0.17
C VAL A 206 -31.42 -12.09 0.18
N GLN A 207 -32.21 -12.39 1.21
CA GLN A 207 -33.24 -11.46 1.67
C GLN A 207 -32.61 -10.15 2.18
N ASN A 208 -31.53 -10.22 2.94
CA ASN A 208 -30.80 -9.04 3.42
C ASN A 208 -30.26 -8.22 2.24
N GLU A 209 -29.71 -8.86 1.21
CA GLU A 209 -29.24 -8.18 -0.03
C GLU A 209 -30.34 -7.30 -0.63
N VAL A 210 -31.56 -7.82 -0.78
CA VAL A 210 -32.69 -7.03 -1.30
C VAL A 210 -33.12 -5.95 -0.31
N MET A 211 -33.16 -6.26 0.99
CA MET A 211 -33.65 -5.33 2.01
C MET A 211 -32.69 -4.17 2.30
N TYR A 212 -31.39 -4.31 1.99
CA TYR A 212 -30.42 -3.21 2.07
C TYR A 212 -30.53 -2.23 0.90
N THR A 213 -31.28 -2.55 -0.16
CA THR A 213 -31.49 -1.65 -1.28
C THR A 213 -32.39 -0.47 -0.88
N SER A 214 -31.80 0.72 -0.79
CA SER A 214 -32.53 1.97 -0.51
C SER A 214 -33.11 2.59 -1.78
N ARG A 215 -34.01 3.57 -1.61
CA ARG A 215 -34.57 4.33 -2.73
C ARG A 215 -33.50 5.06 -3.52
N GLU A 216 -32.51 5.62 -2.83
CA GLU A 216 -31.39 6.36 -3.42
C GLU A 216 -30.51 5.45 -4.29
N ILE A 217 -30.32 4.19 -3.91
CA ILE A 217 -29.64 3.19 -4.74
C ILE A 217 -30.44 2.91 -6.02
N ILE A 218 -31.76 2.78 -5.90
CA ILE A 218 -32.63 2.56 -7.08
C ILE A 218 -32.56 3.76 -8.04
N GLU A 219 -32.53 4.99 -7.53
CA GLU A 219 -32.39 6.20 -8.33
C GLU A 219 -31.02 6.25 -9.04
N ASP A 220 -29.92 5.94 -8.34
CA ASP A 220 -28.58 5.84 -8.96
C ASP A 220 -28.52 4.75 -10.03
N MET A 221 -29.14 3.59 -9.78
CA MET A 221 -29.24 2.49 -10.74
C MET A 221 -29.97 2.92 -12.01
N GLN A 222 -31.11 3.61 -11.88
CA GLN A 222 -31.84 4.12 -13.04
C GLN A 222 -31.02 5.12 -13.84
N ASN A 223 -30.28 6.00 -13.18
CA ASN A 223 -29.38 6.96 -13.84
C ASN A 223 -28.23 6.23 -14.56
N GLY A 224 -27.63 5.22 -13.93
CA GLY A 224 -26.60 4.38 -14.51
C GLY A 224 -27.07 3.61 -15.75
N ILE A 225 -28.28 3.04 -15.72
CA ILE A 225 -28.89 2.33 -16.86
C ILE A 225 -29.14 3.29 -18.02
N LYS A 226 -29.68 4.50 -17.76
CA LYS A 226 -29.90 5.51 -18.80
C LYS A 226 -28.58 5.90 -19.48
N TRP A 227 -27.56 6.17 -18.67
CA TRP A 227 -26.22 6.48 -19.17
C TRP A 227 -25.66 5.32 -19.99
N PHE A 228 -25.72 4.08 -19.48
CA PHE A 228 -25.24 2.89 -20.18
C PHE A 228 -25.90 2.73 -21.55
N ASN A 229 -27.24 2.83 -21.62
CA ASN A 229 -27.96 2.70 -22.87
C ASN A 229 -27.57 3.79 -23.89
N GLN A 230 -27.37 5.04 -23.44
CA GLN A 230 -26.91 6.13 -24.31
C GLN A 230 -25.49 5.90 -24.84
N THR A 231 -24.60 5.35 -24.01
CA THR A 231 -23.19 5.14 -24.38
C THR A 231 -22.99 3.89 -25.23
N PHE A 232 -23.75 2.83 -24.99
CA PHE A 232 -23.50 1.50 -25.55
C PHE A 232 -24.57 0.99 -26.53
N GLU A 233 -25.49 1.85 -26.98
CA GLU A 233 -26.63 1.51 -27.87
C GLU A 233 -26.25 0.81 -29.19
N ALA A 234 -24.99 0.88 -29.63
CA ALA A 234 -24.51 0.17 -30.80
C ALA A 234 -24.17 -1.29 -30.49
N ASP A 235 -25.11 -2.18 -30.83
CA ASP A 235 -25.08 -3.64 -30.75
C ASP A 235 -23.92 -4.25 -31.54
N THR A 236 -22.75 -4.36 -30.89
CA THR A 236 -21.62 -5.12 -31.42
C THR A 236 -21.14 -6.12 -30.39
N THR A 237 -20.71 -7.29 -30.86
CA THR A 237 -20.15 -8.44 -30.11
C THR A 237 -18.89 -8.10 -29.28
N HIS A 238 -18.51 -6.81 -29.23
CA HIS A 238 -17.36 -6.22 -28.57
C HIS A 238 -17.75 -5.03 -27.67
N SER A 239 -19.02 -4.88 -27.29
CA SER A 239 -19.47 -3.80 -26.40
C SER A 239 -18.75 -3.80 -25.04
N TRP A 240 -18.33 -4.96 -24.53
CA TRP A 240 -17.44 -5.11 -23.35
C TRP A 240 -15.99 -4.63 -23.56
N LEU A 241 -15.57 -4.36 -24.80
CA LEU A 241 -14.30 -3.69 -25.13
C LEU A 241 -14.46 -2.17 -25.28
N LYS A 242 -15.69 -1.66 -25.45
CA LYS A 242 -15.96 -0.22 -25.40
C LYS A 242 -15.86 0.22 -23.94
N ARG A 243 -14.70 0.73 -23.56
CA ARG A 243 -14.51 1.41 -22.28
C ARG A 243 -14.77 2.90 -22.48
N ASP A 244 -16.02 3.29 -22.60
CA ASP A 244 -16.39 4.71 -22.41
C ASP A 244 -17.09 4.88 -21.06
N ARG A 245 -16.51 4.26 -20.04
CA ARG A 245 -15.97 4.93 -18.84
C ARG A 245 -14.66 4.21 -18.56
N SER A 246 -13.65 4.48 -19.37
CA SER A 246 -12.31 3.99 -19.10
C SER A 246 -11.82 4.64 -17.81
N MET A 247 -11.08 3.90 -16.97
CA MET A 247 -10.26 4.52 -15.91
C MET A 247 -9.38 5.67 -16.45
N ALA A 248 -9.13 5.71 -17.76
CA ALA A 248 -8.35 6.75 -18.46
C ALA A 248 -9.11 8.06 -18.73
N ASP A 249 -10.46 8.09 -18.78
CA ASP A 249 -11.19 9.32 -19.15
C ASP A 249 -11.16 10.40 -18.04
N TRP A 250 -10.59 10.06 -16.88
CA TRP A 250 -10.37 10.95 -15.74
C TRP A 250 -8.90 11.37 -15.62
N ASP A 251 -8.02 10.78 -16.41
CA ASP A 251 -6.56 10.86 -16.27
C ASP A 251 -5.89 11.44 -17.52
N ASP A 252 -6.60 11.64 -18.63
CA ASP A 252 -5.95 12.09 -19.88
C ASP A 252 -5.30 13.48 -19.79
N GLU A 253 -5.77 14.38 -18.91
CA GLU A 253 -5.09 15.66 -18.70
C GLU A 253 -4.06 15.58 -17.56
N GLU A 254 -4.38 14.96 -16.42
CA GLU A 254 -3.48 14.92 -15.26
C GLU A 254 -2.36 13.88 -15.36
N VAL A 255 -2.63 12.70 -15.92
CA VAL A 255 -1.60 11.67 -16.18
C VAL A 255 -0.79 12.04 -17.42
N ALA A 256 -1.37 12.66 -18.46
CA ALA A 256 -0.57 13.20 -19.55
C ALA A 256 0.28 14.40 -19.09
N ALA A 257 -0.24 15.28 -18.23
CA ALA A 257 0.55 16.36 -17.62
C ALA A 257 1.65 15.81 -16.72
N ALA A 258 1.37 14.82 -15.87
CA ALA A 258 2.37 14.19 -15.00
C ALA A 258 3.43 13.41 -15.80
N ALA A 259 3.04 12.70 -16.85
CA ALA A 259 3.96 12.03 -17.77
C ALA A 259 4.81 13.03 -18.57
N ALA A 260 4.21 14.12 -19.08
CA ALA A 260 4.92 15.20 -19.76
C ALA A 260 5.88 15.95 -18.82
N GLN A 261 5.49 16.16 -17.56
CA GLN A 261 6.33 16.81 -16.56
C GLN A 261 7.50 15.92 -16.14
N LYS A 262 7.29 14.60 -16.04
CA LYS A 262 8.33 13.61 -15.76
C LYS A 262 9.30 13.45 -16.94
N GLU A 263 8.81 13.48 -18.17
CA GLU A 263 9.64 13.46 -19.39
C GLU A 263 10.44 14.76 -19.54
N LYS A 264 9.82 15.91 -19.25
CA LYS A 264 10.51 17.21 -19.22
C LYS A 264 11.61 17.26 -18.15
N GLN A 265 11.35 16.75 -16.94
CA GLN A 265 12.38 16.63 -15.89
C GLN A 265 13.56 15.76 -16.34
N LYS A 266 13.29 14.62 -17.00
CA LYS A 266 14.32 13.73 -17.52
C LYS A 266 15.15 14.39 -18.64
N GLN A 267 14.50 15.15 -19.52
CA GLN A 267 15.17 15.93 -20.57
C GLN A 267 16.01 17.08 -19.99
N ASP A 268 15.49 17.80 -19.01
CA ASP A 268 16.21 18.88 -18.31
C ASP A 268 17.43 18.34 -17.55
N GLU A 269 17.30 17.19 -16.88
CA GLU A 269 18.40 16.47 -16.23
C GLU A 269 19.47 15.99 -17.23
N GLU A 270 19.06 15.49 -18.40
CA GLU A 270 19.97 15.05 -19.44
C GLU A 270 20.71 16.22 -20.11
N VAL A 271 20.02 17.34 -20.36
CA VAL A 271 20.64 18.58 -20.84
C VAL A 271 21.63 19.12 -19.83
N ALA A 272 21.27 19.18 -18.54
CA ALA A 272 22.16 19.61 -17.47
C ALA A 272 23.40 18.70 -17.34
N ARG A 273 23.23 17.38 -17.51
CA ARG A 273 24.35 16.42 -17.53
C ARG A 273 25.28 16.68 -18.72
N VAL A 274 24.74 16.87 -19.92
CA VAL A 274 25.53 17.14 -21.13
C VAL A 274 26.26 18.48 -21.05
N GLU A 275 25.64 19.52 -20.48
CA GLU A 275 26.29 20.81 -20.25
C GLU A 275 27.39 20.73 -19.20
N ALA A 276 27.16 20.03 -18.09
CA ALA A 276 28.18 19.79 -17.07
C ALA A 276 29.39 19.02 -17.64
N ASP A 277 29.16 18.04 -18.51
CA ASP A 277 30.23 17.30 -19.17
C ASP A 277 30.99 18.15 -20.20
N LYS A 278 30.30 19.02 -20.95
CA LYS A 278 30.93 20.01 -21.84
C LYS A 278 31.78 21.02 -21.05
N GLN A 279 31.30 21.51 -19.91
CA GLN A 279 32.05 22.43 -19.05
C GLN A 279 33.29 21.74 -18.47
N LYS A 280 33.18 20.50 -17.98
CA LYS A 280 34.34 19.71 -17.54
C LYS A 280 35.37 19.48 -18.65
N LEU A 281 34.91 19.22 -19.88
CA LEU A 281 35.79 19.06 -21.04
C LEU A 281 36.47 20.39 -21.42
N ALA A 282 35.75 21.50 -21.39
CA ALA A 282 36.29 22.84 -21.66
C ALA A 282 37.30 23.28 -20.60
N GLU A 283 37.03 23.03 -19.32
CA GLU A 283 37.96 23.26 -18.21
C GLU A 283 39.21 22.38 -18.34
N LYS A 284 39.05 21.11 -18.76
CA LYS A 284 40.17 20.20 -19.01
C LYS A 284 41.00 20.64 -20.22
N ALA A 285 40.36 21.16 -21.27
CA ALA A 285 41.03 21.74 -22.44
C ALA A 285 41.78 23.03 -22.09
N GLN A 286 41.21 23.93 -21.29
CA GLN A 286 41.89 25.14 -20.80
C GLN A 286 43.03 24.81 -19.82
N LYS A 287 42.87 23.81 -18.94
CA LYS A 287 43.96 23.32 -18.09
C LYS A 287 45.08 22.68 -18.91
N ASN A 288 44.75 21.99 -20.00
CA ASN A 288 45.74 21.43 -20.92
C ASN A 288 46.44 22.53 -21.72
N SER A 289 45.75 23.56 -22.23
CA SER A 289 46.40 24.67 -22.96
C SER A 289 47.33 25.48 -22.05
N LYS A 290 46.91 25.74 -20.80
CA LYS A 290 47.78 26.36 -19.77
C LYS A 290 48.97 25.49 -19.37
N LYS A 291 48.89 24.17 -19.52
CA LYS A 291 50.04 23.25 -19.33
C LYS A 291 50.99 23.27 -20.52
N THR A 292 50.49 23.53 -21.73
CA THR A 292 51.33 23.65 -22.94
C THR A 292 52.03 25.01 -23.04
N GLU A 293 51.47 26.08 -22.46
CA GLU A 293 52.06 27.42 -22.45
C GLU A 293 53.12 27.65 -21.35
N VAL A 294 53.35 26.69 -20.45
CA VAL A 294 54.43 26.76 -19.45
C VAL A 294 55.48 25.68 -19.71
N LYS A 295 56.24 25.87 -20.78
CA LYS A 295 57.64 25.43 -20.87
C LYS A 295 58.41 26.43 -21.74
N PRO A 296 59.13 27.40 -21.15
CA PRO A 296 60.08 28.19 -21.90
C PRO A 296 61.25 27.29 -22.31
N ALA A 297 61.63 27.37 -23.59
CA ALA A 297 62.93 26.92 -24.04
C ALA A 297 63.97 27.86 -23.44
N ASP A 298 64.86 27.31 -22.62
CA ASP A 298 66.12 27.98 -22.28
C ASP A 298 67.26 27.13 -22.83
N SER A 299 68.09 27.78 -23.63
CA SER A 299 69.24 27.22 -24.32
C SER A 299 70.50 27.66 -23.59
N SER A 300 71.33 26.74 -23.13
CA SER A 300 72.79 26.92 -23.14
C SER A 300 73.54 25.63 -22.78
N ASP A 301 74.39 25.24 -23.74
CA ASP A 301 75.77 24.81 -23.57
C ASP A 301 76.19 23.47 -22.91
N GLN A 302 76.86 22.71 -23.79
CA GLN A 302 78.18 22.08 -23.63
C GLN A 302 78.30 20.61 -23.16
N ASN A 303 78.66 19.80 -24.18
CA ASN A 303 79.85 18.92 -24.27
C ASN A 303 79.84 17.44 -23.80
N ILE A 304 80.26 16.61 -24.78
CA ILE A 304 81.06 15.36 -24.72
C ILE A 304 80.27 14.15 -24.14
N ASP A 305 80.07 13.02 -24.84
CA ASP A 305 81.11 12.12 -25.32
C ASP A 305 80.56 11.06 -26.32
N SER A 306 81.52 10.55 -27.07
CA SER A 306 81.56 9.53 -28.11
C SER A 306 80.91 8.16 -27.84
N LYS A 307 80.35 7.56 -28.91
CA LYS A 307 80.70 6.23 -29.49
C LYS A 307 79.61 5.80 -30.49
N GLU A 308 79.94 5.80 -31.79
CA GLU A 308 80.20 4.57 -32.58
C GLU A 308 78.99 3.61 -32.63
N LYS A 309 78.20 3.60 -33.71
CA LYS A 309 78.37 2.87 -35.00
C LYS A 309 77.27 1.77 -35.13
N PRO A 310 76.97 1.23 -36.33
CA PRO A 310 75.65 1.49 -36.92
C PRO A 310 74.96 0.26 -37.55
N LYS A 311 73.82 0.54 -38.22
CA LYS A 311 73.27 -0.08 -39.44
C LYS A 311 72.29 -1.26 -39.36
N GLU A 312 71.14 -1.00 -40.00
CA GLU A 312 70.41 -1.83 -40.99
C GLU A 312 70.02 -3.26 -40.62
N LYS A 313 68.74 -3.51 -40.35
CA LYS A 313 67.71 -3.99 -41.29
C LYS A 313 66.38 -4.21 -40.58
#